data_AF-A0A967K0Y5-F1
#
_entry.id   AF-A0A967K0Y5-F1
#
_cell.length_a   1.000
_cell.length_b   1.000
_cell.length_c   1.000
_cell.angle_alpha   90.00
_cell.angle_beta   90.00
_cell.angle_gamma   90.00
#
_symmetry.space_group_name_H-M   'P 1'
#
loop_
_entity.id
_entity.type
_entity.pdbx_description
1 polymer ?
#
loop_
_entity_poly.entity_id
_entity_poly.type
_entity_poly.pdbx_seq_one_letter_code
_entity_poly.pdbx_strand_id
1 'polypeptide(L)'
;YRERYGDIQRLDRILEAEGDTPNRYKASKQADVLMLFYLFSAEELTGLFRRLGYPLGREAIPRNIDYYSRRTSHGSTLSRVVHSWVMARLHRERSWRLFTEALESDVADVQGGTTPEGIHLGAMAGTVDLIQRCYTGIEARGDVLWLNPALPQGLDALRLRMRYRGWPLELHISHDRLTITATDSGPQPLQIGVRADIHAVKGHQVREFFI
;
A
#
# COMPACT_ATOMS: atom_id res chain seq x y z
N TYR A 1 2.48 25.17 -13.36
CA TYR A 1 1.16 24.52 -13.39
C TYR A 1 0.48 24.48 -12.04
N ARG A 2 1.00 23.79 -11.00
CA ARG A 2 0.35 23.77 -9.66
C ARG A 2 0.10 25.18 -9.08
N GLU A 3 1.04 26.09 -9.20
CA GLU A 3 0.86 27.50 -8.75
C GLU A 3 -0.23 28.25 -9.52
N ARG A 4 -0.47 27.90 -10.79
CA ARG A 4 -1.44 28.57 -11.67
C ARG A 4 -2.84 27.99 -11.55
N TYR A 5 -2.95 26.67 -11.43
CA TYR A 5 -4.22 25.93 -11.51
C TYR A 5 -4.67 25.33 -10.18
N GLY A 6 -3.78 25.26 -9.17
CA GLY A 6 -4.03 24.55 -7.91
C GLY A 6 -4.05 23.04 -8.14
N ASP A 7 -5.21 22.52 -8.57
CA ASP A 7 -5.38 21.11 -8.93
C ASP A 7 -4.89 20.84 -10.35
N ILE A 8 -4.04 19.83 -10.49
CA ILE A 8 -3.50 19.36 -11.78
C ILE A 8 -3.83 17.89 -12.04
N GLN A 9 -4.78 17.28 -11.34
CA GLN A 9 -5.18 15.88 -11.56
C GLN A 9 -5.52 15.64 -13.03
N ARG A 10 -6.19 16.60 -13.67
CA ARG A 10 -6.47 16.59 -15.11
C ARG A 10 -5.48 17.41 -15.92
N LEU A 11 -4.19 17.24 -15.65
CA LEU A 11 -3.10 17.88 -16.42
C LEU A 11 -3.21 17.60 -17.93
N ASP A 12 -3.75 16.44 -18.31
CA ASP A 12 -4.11 16.12 -19.69
C ASP A 12 -5.05 17.16 -20.32
N ARG A 13 -6.18 17.45 -19.66
CA ARG A 13 -7.15 18.44 -20.14
C ARG A 13 -6.61 19.87 -20.09
N ILE A 14 -5.82 20.20 -19.07
CA ILE A 14 -5.21 21.53 -18.95
C ILE A 14 -4.26 21.79 -20.12
N LEU A 15 -3.38 20.83 -20.43
CA LEU A 15 -2.43 20.96 -21.54
C LEU A 15 -3.15 20.96 -22.90
N GLU A 16 -4.17 20.12 -23.08
CA GLU A 16 -4.98 20.08 -24.31
C GLU A 16 -5.68 21.41 -24.58
N ALA A 17 -6.25 22.06 -23.55
CA ALA A 17 -6.88 23.38 -23.66
C ALA A 17 -5.88 24.49 -24.05
N GLU A 18 -4.58 24.29 -23.79
CA GLU A 18 -3.49 25.19 -24.18
C GLU A 18 -2.87 24.80 -25.54
N GLY A 19 -3.44 23.84 -26.27
CA GLY A 19 -2.91 23.34 -27.54
C GLY A 19 -1.62 22.52 -27.39
N ASP A 20 -1.40 21.92 -26.22
CA ASP A 20 -0.21 21.15 -25.87
C ASP A 20 -0.56 19.69 -25.50
N THR A 21 0.47 18.87 -25.21
CA THR A 21 0.29 17.45 -24.88
C THR A 21 1.17 17.01 -23.70
N PRO A 22 0.64 16.18 -22.77
CA PRO A 22 1.43 15.58 -21.70
C PRO A 22 2.66 14.79 -22.20
N ASN A 23 2.61 14.26 -23.43
CA ASN A 23 3.67 13.43 -24.01
C ASN A 23 5.00 14.18 -24.21
N ARG A 24 4.98 15.52 -24.21
CA ARG A 24 6.21 16.34 -24.26
C ARG A 24 6.91 16.45 -22.91
N TYR A 25 6.28 15.99 -21.83
CA TYR A 25 6.75 16.15 -20.47
C TYR A 25 7.00 14.81 -19.80
N LYS A 26 7.84 14.82 -18.77
CA LYS A 26 8.00 13.70 -17.83
C LYS A 26 6.87 13.71 -16.80
N ALA A 27 5.62 13.78 -17.26
CA ALA A 27 4.43 13.78 -16.43
C ALA A 27 3.78 12.38 -16.45
N SER A 28 3.32 11.92 -15.29
CA SER A 28 2.62 10.64 -15.18
C SER A 28 1.21 10.86 -14.65
N LYS A 29 0.20 10.27 -15.30
CA LYS A 29 -1.19 10.31 -14.82
C LYS A 29 -1.34 9.64 -13.46
N GLN A 30 -0.65 8.52 -13.28
CA GLN A 30 -0.76 7.66 -12.10
C GLN A 30 0.59 7.00 -11.79
N ALA A 31 0.62 6.13 -10.77
CA ALA A 31 1.77 5.29 -10.52
C ALA A 31 2.06 4.36 -11.71
N ASP A 32 3.33 4.35 -12.13
CA ASP A 32 3.85 3.46 -13.17
C ASP A 32 5.03 2.67 -12.59
N VAL A 33 6.25 3.22 -12.56
CA VAL A 33 7.40 2.59 -11.90
C VAL A 33 7.12 2.27 -10.43
N LEU A 34 6.34 3.11 -9.75
CA LEU A 34 5.97 2.87 -8.35
C LEU A 34 5.04 1.67 -8.17
N MET A 35 4.35 1.21 -9.22
CA MET A 35 3.60 -0.06 -9.18
C MET A 35 4.51 -1.25 -8.91
N LEU A 36 5.78 -1.22 -9.35
CA LEU A 36 6.71 -2.30 -9.05
C LEU A 36 6.91 -2.46 -7.54
N PHE A 37 7.01 -1.35 -6.81
CA PHE A 37 7.19 -1.35 -5.35
C PHE A 37 5.89 -1.66 -4.59
N TYR A 38 4.74 -1.59 -5.27
CA TYR A 38 3.45 -2.03 -4.73
C TYR A 38 3.26 -3.54 -4.89
N LEU A 39 3.67 -4.09 -6.04
CA LEU A 39 3.44 -5.48 -6.41
C LEU A 39 4.46 -6.44 -5.80
N PHE A 40 5.70 -5.98 -5.60
CA PHE A 40 6.81 -6.83 -5.18
C PHE A 40 7.48 -6.27 -3.92
N SER A 41 7.91 -7.15 -3.03
CA SER A 41 8.80 -6.79 -1.93
C SER A 41 10.15 -6.29 -2.43
N ALA A 42 10.89 -5.57 -1.58
CA ALA A 42 12.22 -5.10 -1.92
C ALA A 42 13.18 -6.27 -2.20
N GLU A 43 13.03 -7.37 -1.47
CA GLU A 43 13.77 -8.61 -1.61
C GLU A 43 13.50 -9.27 -2.96
N GLU A 44 12.23 -9.39 -3.36
CA GLU A 44 11.83 -9.95 -4.65
C GLU A 44 12.36 -9.11 -5.81
N LEU A 45 12.19 -7.78 -5.77
CA LEU A 45 12.73 -6.89 -6.79
C LEU A 45 14.25 -6.99 -6.88
N THR A 46 14.95 -6.99 -5.75
CA THR A 46 16.40 -7.14 -5.74
C THR A 46 16.83 -8.47 -6.36
N GLY A 47 16.12 -9.55 -6.07
CA GLY A 47 16.34 -10.86 -6.69
C GLY A 47 16.10 -10.87 -8.20
N LEU A 48 15.01 -10.25 -8.66
CA LEU A 48 14.66 -10.12 -10.08
C LEU A 48 15.71 -9.33 -10.85
N PHE A 49 16.10 -8.14 -10.35
CA PHE A 49 17.11 -7.30 -11.00
C PHE A 49 18.48 -7.98 -11.04
N ARG A 50 18.88 -8.67 -9.96
CA ARG A 50 20.11 -9.47 -9.94
C ARG A 50 20.10 -10.56 -11.02
N ARG A 51 18.97 -11.27 -11.17
CA ARG A 51 18.82 -12.31 -12.21
C ARG A 51 18.92 -11.72 -13.62
N LEU A 52 18.49 -10.48 -13.81
CA LEU A 52 18.60 -9.75 -15.08
C LEU A 52 19.99 -9.12 -15.30
N GLY A 53 20.92 -9.25 -14.35
CA GLY A 53 22.27 -8.66 -14.45
C GLY A 53 22.34 -7.18 -14.07
N TYR A 54 21.30 -6.62 -13.44
CA TYR A 54 21.26 -5.22 -13.04
C TYR A 54 21.41 -5.07 -11.51
N PRO A 55 22.35 -4.26 -11.02
CA PRO A 55 22.45 -3.98 -9.59
C PRO A 55 21.34 -3.01 -9.16
N LEU A 56 20.45 -3.46 -8.27
CA LEU A 56 19.48 -2.59 -7.59
C LEU A 56 20.02 -2.24 -6.20
N GLY A 57 20.63 -1.07 -6.07
CA GLY A 57 21.12 -0.58 -4.78
C GLY A 57 19.98 -0.23 -3.82
N ARG A 58 20.24 -0.26 -2.50
CA ARG A 58 19.23 0.07 -1.46
C ARG A 58 18.57 1.44 -1.67
N GLU A 59 19.34 2.42 -2.14
CA GLU A 59 18.87 3.78 -2.42
C GLU A 59 18.00 3.89 -3.69
N ALA A 60 17.94 2.85 -4.53
CA ALA A 60 17.20 2.92 -5.78
C ALA A 60 15.69 3.09 -5.53
N ILE A 61 15.13 2.39 -4.54
CA ILE A 61 13.69 2.45 -4.23
C ILE A 61 13.30 3.86 -3.72
N PRO A 62 13.93 4.42 -2.65
CA PRO A 62 13.60 5.76 -2.18
C PRO A 62 13.78 6.85 -3.24
N ARG A 63 14.87 6.78 -4.03
CA ARG A 63 15.11 7.74 -5.11
C ARG A 63 14.04 7.70 -6.19
N ASN A 64 13.59 6.51 -6.59
CA ASN A 64 12.52 6.40 -7.57
C ASN A 64 11.19 6.88 -6.99
N ILE A 65 10.89 6.58 -5.72
CA ILE A 65 9.69 7.10 -5.04
C ILE A 65 9.68 8.63 -5.06
N ASP A 66 10.76 9.30 -4.65
CA ASP A 66 10.84 10.76 -4.70
C ASP A 66 10.74 11.31 -6.14
N TYR A 67 11.48 10.72 -7.08
CA TYR A 67 11.52 11.17 -8.47
C TYR A 67 10.14 11.12 -9.14
N TYR A 68 9.43 9.98 -9.03
CA TYR A 68 8.13 9.80 -9.67
C TYR A 68 7.01 10.51 -8.91
N SER A 69 7.04 10.56 -7.57
CA SER A 69 6.02 11.28 -6.78
C SER A 69 5.94 12.77 -7.12
N ARG A 70 7.07 13.40 -7.48
CA ARG A 70 7.08 14.83 -7.91
C ARG A 70 6.44 15.05 -9.28
N ARG A 71 6.39 13.99 -10.10
CA ARG A 71 6.00 14.00 -11.52
C ARG A 71 4.63 13.39 -11.79
N THR A 72 4.02 12.76 -10.79
CA THR A 72 2.67 12.23 -10.89
C THR A 72 1.63 13.32 -10.64
N SER A 73 0.63 13.42 -11.53
CA SER A 73 -0.47 14.37 -11.42
C SER A 73 -1.64 13.84 -10.57
N HIS A 74 -1.70 12.53 -10.33
CA HIS A 74 -2.79 11.84 -9.63
C HIS A 74 -4.15 11.92 -10.36
N GLY A 75 -4.14 11.93 -11.70
CA GLY A 75 -5.36 11.91 -12.53
C GLY A 75 -6.15 10.60 -12.52
N SER A 76 -5.87 9.71 -11.57
CA SER A 76 -6.51 8.42 -11.36
C SER A 76 -6.56 8.15 -9.87
N THR A 77 -7.71 7.71 -9.35
CA THR A 77 -7.90 7.38 -7.93
C THR A 77 -6.93 6.29 -7.47
N LEU A 78 -6.64 5.30 -8.33
CA LEU A 78 -5.63 4.25 -8.10
C LEU A 78 -4.23 4.82 -7.81
N SER A 79 -3.90 6.00 -8.32
CA SER A 79 -2.60 6.61 -8.08
C SER A 79 -2.36 6.87 -6.59
N ARG A 80 -3.39 7.28 -5.85
CA ARG A 80 -3.30 7.58 -4.42
C ARG A 80 -3.10 6.32 -3.59
N VAL A 81 -3.79 5.23 -3.96
CA VAL A 81 -3.61 3.91 -3.33
C VAL A 81 -2.15 3.48 -3.40
N VAL A 82 -1.57 3.53 -4.59
CA VAL A 82 -0.19 3.08 -4.81
C VAL A 82 0.82 4.00 -4.15
N HIS A 83 0.61 5.32 -4.22
CA HIS A 83 1.51 6.26 -3.54
C HIS A 83 1.41 6.12 -2.01
N SER A 84 0.22 5.84 -1.46
CA SER A 84 0.06 5.55 -0.04
C SER A 84 0.90 4.34 0.36
N TRP A 85 0.83 3.25 -0.40
CA TRP A 85 1.63 2.04 -0.15
C TRP A 85 3.13 2.32 -0.09
N VAL A 86 3.68 2.91 -1.16
CA VAL A 86 5.14 3.12 -1.26
C VAL A 86 5.64 4.16 -0.26
N MET A 87 4.79 5.09 0.16
CA MET A 87 5.12 6.07 1.21
C MET A 87 5.06 5.47 2.61
N ALA A 88 4.40 4.33 2.85
CA ALA A 88 4.15 3.83 4.21
C ALA A 88 5.44 3.56 5.00
N ARG A 89 6.49 3.14 4.30
CA ARG A 89 7.81 2.85 4.88
C ARG A 89 8.75 4.06 4.93
N LEU A 90 8.53 5.09 4.10
CA LEU A 90 9.40 6.27 4.02
C LEU A 90 8.83 7.48 4.77
N HIS A 91 7.54 7.74 4.61
CA HIS A 91 6.82 8.89 5.13
C HIS A 91 5.39 8.49 5.53
N ARG A 92 5.27 7.81 6.68
CA ARG A 92 3.99 7.22 7.17
C ARG A 92 2.85 8.23 7.23
N GLU A 93 3.09 9.45 7.70
CA GLU A 93 2.05 10.49 7.74
C GLU A 93 1.54 10.85 6.34
N ARG A 94 2.44 10.94 5.36
CA ARG A 94 2.06 11.19 3.97
C ARG A 94 1.32 10.00 3.37
N SER A 95 1.73 8.78 3.70
CA SER A 95 1.01 7.56 3.35
C SER A 95 -0.43 7.57 3.87
N TRP A 96 -0.62 7.97 5.13
CA TRP A 96 -1.94 8.10 5.74
C TRP A 96 -2.80 9.15 5.05
N ARG A 97 -2.26 10.35 4.77
CA ARG A 97 -3.00 11.38 4.01
C ARG A 97 -3.47 10.88 2.64
N LEU A 98 -2.57 10.23 1.88
CA LEU A 98 -2.90 9.67 0.57
C LEU A 98 -3.94 8.55 0.65
N PHE A 99 -3.89 7.75 1.72
CA PHE A 99 -4.91 6.74 2.01
C PHE A 99 -6.28 7.40 2.27
N THR A 100 -6.34 8.41 3.13
CA THR A 100 -7.58 9.13 3.45
C THR A 100 -8.17 9.79 2.20
N GLU A 101 -7.35 10.45 1.37
CA GLU A 101 -7.80 11.01 0.09
C GLU A 101 -8.35 9.93 -0.86
N ALA A 102 -7.78 8.73 -0.87
CA ALA A 102 -8.28 7.61 -1.67
C ALA A 102 -9.58 7.02 -1.09
N LEU A 103 -9.72 6.96 0.23
CA LEU A 103 -10.90 6.47 0.93
C LEU A 103 -12.11 7.40 0.72
N GLU A 104 -11.87 8.71 0.78
CA GLU A 104 -12.90 9.73 0.62
C GLU A 104 -13.27 9.99 -0.85
N SER A 105 -12.56 9.39 -1.81
CA SER A 105 -12.62 9.81 -3.21
C SER A 105 -14.03 9.77 -3.81
N ASP A 106 -14.79 8.71 -3.54
CA ASP A 106 -16.17 8.58 -4.01
C ASP A 106 -17.17 9.22 -3.06
N VAL A 107 -16.94 9.17 -1.75
CA VAL A 107 -17.86 9.73 -0.76
C VAL A 107 -17.96 11.25 -0.88
N ALA A 108 -16.83 11.91 -1.19
CA ALA A 108 -16.73 13.36 -1.33
C ALA A 108 -16.60 13.84 -2.80
N ASP A 109 -16.75 12.94 -3.78
CA ASP A 109 -16.57 13.23 -5.22
C ASP A 109 -15.28 14.03 -5.53
N VAL A 110 -14.15 13.57 -4.97
CA VAL A 110 -12.87 14.31 -4.99
C VAL A 110 -12.33 14.56 -6.41
N GLN A 111 -12.70 13.71 -7.38
CA GLN A 111 -12.31 13.90 -8.78
C GLN A 111 -13.23 14.86 -9.56
N GLY A 112 -14.40 15.19 -9.00
CA GLY A 112 -15.38 16.08 -9.58
C GLY A 112 -16.13 15.46 -10.76
N GLY A 113 -17.35 15.01 -10.52
CA GLY A 113 -18.32 14.63 -11.55
C GLY A 113 -18.14 13.23 -12.12
N THR A 114 -17.16 12.44 -11.66
CA THR A 114 -16.97 11.04 -12.11
C THR A 114 -17.71 10.05 -11.22
N THR A 115 -17.93 10.34 -9.94
CA THR A 115 -18.68 9.42 -9.05
C THR A 115 -20.11 9.16 -9.53
N PRO A 116 -20.86 10.15 -10.09
CA PRO A 116 -22.15 9.87 -10.73
C PRO A 116 -22.10 8.89 -11.90
N GLU A 117 -20.95 8.73 -12.57
CA GLU A 117 -20.74 7.76 -13.65
C GLU A 117 -20.48 6.34 -13.12
N GLY A 118 -20.12 6.21 -11.84
CA GLY A 118 -19.91 4.94 -11.14
C GLY A 118 -18.86 5.05 -10.02
N ILE A 119 -18.94 4.14 -9.05
CA ILE A 119 -17.93 4.05 -7.99
C ILE A 119 -16.58 3.59 -8.55
N HIS A 120 -15.49 4.16 -8.05
CA HIS A 120 -14.13 3.79 -8.40
C HIS A 120 -13.72 2.51 -7.65
N LEU A 121 -14.31 1.37 -8.06
CA LEU A 121 -14.16 0.10 -7.35
C LEU A 121 -12.69 -0.31 -7.10
N GLY A 122 -11.79 -0.03 -8.04
CA GLY A 122 -10.35 -0.30 -7.86
C GLY A 122 -9.72 0.51 -6.72
N ALA A 123 -10.13 1.76 -6.53
CA ALA A 123 -9.68 2.59 -5.41
C ALA A 123 -10.32 2.14 -4.09
N MET A 124 -11.62 1.85 -4.09
CA MET A 124 -12.35 1.38 -2.91
C MET A 124 -11.85 0.03 -2.42
N ALA A 125 -11.53 -0.90 -3.32
CA ALA A 125 -10.87 -2.15 -2.96
C ALA A 125 -9.43 -1.91 -2.47
N GLY A 126 -8.71 -0.97 -3.10
CA GLY A 126 -7.36 -0.62 -2.73
C GLY A 126 -7.23 -0.01 -1.32
N THR A 127 -8.22 0.75 -0.86
CA THR A 127 -8.22 1.29 0.51
C THR A 127 -8.39 0.17 1.56
N VAL A 128 -9.22 -0.82 1.26
CA VAL A 128 -9.32 -2.04 2.09
C VAL A 128 -7.99 -2.80 2.11
N ASP A 129 -7.33 -2.98 0.97
CA ASP A 129 -6.01 -3.64 0.89
C ASP A 129 -4.93 -2.90 1.69
N LEU A 130 -4.90 -1.56 1.63
CA LEU A 130 -3.96 -0.75 2.40
C LEU A 130 -4.09 -1.00 3.91
N ILE A 131 -5.31 -1.05 4.43
CA ILE A 131 -5.53 -1.36 5.85
C ILE A 131 -5.12 -2.79 6.16
N GLN A 132 -5.48 -3.75 5.31
CA GLN A 132 -5.24 -5.18 5.59
C GLN A 132 -3.79 -5.60 5.42
N ARG A 133 -3.05 -5.02 4.48
CA ARG A 133 -1.77 -5.57 4.00
C ARG A 133 -0.62 -4.58 4.16
N CYS A 134 -0.86 -3.29 3.92
CA CYS A 134 0.17 -2.26 4.03
C CYS A 134 0.53 -1.99 5.50
N TYR A 135 -0.44 -1.56 6.31
CA TYR A 135 -0.17 -1.11 7.69
C TYR A 135 0.02 -2.27 8.68
N THR A 136 -0.48 -3.46 8.35
CA THR A 136 -0.18 -4.70 9.09
C THR A 136 1.18 -5.28 8.73
N GLY A 137 1.71 -4.92 7.55
CA GLY A 137 2.91 -5.52 6.99
C GLY A 137 2.74 -7.02 6.72
N ILE A 138 1.54 -7.47 6.37
CA ILE A 138 1.27 -8.89 6.08
C ILE A 138 1.93 -9.30 4.76
N GLU A 139 2.71 -10.37 4.83
CA GLU A 139 3.38 -10.98 3.67
C GLU A 139 3.37 -12.51 3.80
N ALA A 140 3.02 -13.21 2.73
CA ALA A 140 3.14 -14.66 2.65
C ALA A 140 4.48 -15.02 1.99
N ARG A 141 5.44 -15.53 2.74
CA ARG A 141 6.77 -15.85 2.22
C ARG A 141 7.34 -17.11 2.87
N GLY A 142 7.72 -18.08 2.03
CA GLY A 142 8.36 -19.33 2.47
C GLY A 142 7.49 -20.14 3.43
N ASP A 143 6.20 -20.25 3.14
CA ASP A 143 5.20 -20.93 3.98
C ASP A 143 5.00 -20.35 5.40
N VAL A 144 5.48 -19.12 5.60
CA VAL A 144 5.28 -18.33 6.82
C VAL A 144 4.38 -17.12 6.51
N LEU A 145 3.42 -16.85 7.40
CA LEU A 145 2.68 -15.58 7.42
C LEU A 145 3.48 -14.56 8.23
N TRP A 146 4.10 -13.61 7.56
CA TRP A 146 4.86 -12.53 8.20
C TRP A 146 3.97 -11.36 8.54
N LEU A 147 4.21 -10.74 9.70
CA LEU A 147 3.62 -9.49 10.14
C LEU A 147 4.73 -8.54 10.60
N ASN A 148 4.66 -7.31 10.12
CA ASN A 148 5.52 -6.22 10.55
C ASN A 148 4.67 -4.95 10.67
N PRO A 149 3.75 -4.91 11.64
CA PRO A 149 2.74 -3.88 11.76
C PRO A 149 3.37 -2.54 12.11
N ALA A 150 2.84 -1.49 11.49
CA ALA A 150 3.29 -0.12 11.68
C ALA A 150 2.12 0.83 11.41
N LEU A 151 1.19 0.92 12.37
CA LEU A 151 -0.01 1.73 12.21
C LEU A 151 0.32 3.23 12.09
N PRO A 152 -0.40 3.98 11.24
CA PRO A 152 -0.31 5.45 11.21
C PRO A 152 -0.90 6.05 12.48
N GLN A 153 -0.47 7.26 12.88
CA GLN A 153 -0.95 7.91 14.11
C GLN A 153 -2.47 8.14 14.14
N GLY A 154 -3.13 8.25 12.98
CA GLY A 154 -4.58 8.41 12.89
C GLY A 154 -5.36 7.11 13.06
N LEU A 155 -4.71 5.98 13.35
CA LEU A 155 -5.34 4.67 13.53
C LEU A 155 -4.82 4.02 14.81
N ASP A 156 -5.54 4.23 15.92
CA ASP A 156 -5.13 3.76 17.26
C ASP A 156 -5.01 2.23 17.33
N ALA A 157 -5.97 1.54 16.72
CA ALA A 157 -6.02 0.08 16.70
C ALA A 157 -6.74 -0.44 15.45
N LEU A 158 -6.35 -1.65 15.06
CA LEU A 158 -6.97 -2.41 13.96
C LEU A 158 -7.31 -3.81 14.44
N ARG A 159 -8.56 -4.23 14.20
CA ARG A 159 -8.99 -5.62 14.35
C ARG A 159 -9.46 -6.15 13.01
N LEU A 160 -8.96 -7.31 12.61
CA LEU A 160 -9.41 -7.96 11.38
C LEU A 160 -9.40 -9.47 11.53
N ARG A 161 -10.25 -10.12 10.72
CA ARG A 161 -10.28 -11.58 10.57
C ARG A 161 -9.80 -11.94 9.19
N MET A 162 -8.99 -12.98 9.11
CA MET A 162 -8.47 -13.47 7.85
C MET A 162 -8.33 -14.98 7.85
N ARG A 163 -8.09 -15.55 6.66
CA ARG A 163 -7.73 -16.96 6.52
C ARG A 163 -6.39 -17.07 5.82
N TYR A 164 -5.46 -17.82 6.40
CA TYR A 164 -4.18 -18.13 5.79
C TYR A 164 -3.97 -19.64 5.72
N ARG A 165 -3.86 -20.21 4.51
CA ARG A 165 -3.72 -21.67 4.30
C ARG A 165 -4.74 -22.50 5.10
N GLY A 166 -5.99 -22.03 5.13
CA GLY A 166 -7.10 -22.67 5.85
C GLY A 166 -7.25 -22.28 7.32
N TRP A 167 -6.21 -21.72 7.96
CA TRP A 167 -6.28 -21.25 9.35
C TRP A 167 -7.15 -20.01 9.50
N PRO A 168 -8.19 -20.02 10.34
CA PRO A 168 -8.93 -18.82 10.69
C PRO A 168 -8.17 -18.04 11.78
N LEU A 169 -7.82 -16.80 11.47
CA LEU A 169 -7.03 -15.93 12.33
C LEU A 169 -7.80 -14.65 12.64
N GLU A 170 -7.71 -14.21 13.89
CA GLU A 170 -8.08 -12.86 14.31
C GLU A 170 -6.81 -12.11 14.71
N LEU A 171 -6.62 -10.94 14.13
CA LEU A 171 -5.51 -10.03 14.44
C LEU A 171 -6.06 -8.83 15.20
N HIS A 172 -5.37 -8.44 16.27
CA HIS A 172 -5.58 -7.19 16.97
C HIS A 172 -4.25 -6.46 17.08
N ILE A 173 -4.18 -5.26 16.52
CA ILE A 173 -2.95 -4.50 16.36
C ILE A 173 -3.19 -3.12 16.98
N SER A 174 -2.31 -2.69 17.87
CA SER A 174 -2.17 -1.32 18.36
C SER A 174 -0.77 -0.79 18.02
N HIS A 175 -0.41 0.38 18.53
CA HIS A 175 0.93 0.95 18.31
C HIS A 175 2.06 0.18 18.99
N ASP A 176 1.76 -0.54 20.07
CA ASP A 176 2.73 -1.20 20.94
C ASP A 176 2.55 -2.73 20.98
N ARG A 177 1.46 -3.24 20.40
CA ARG A 177 1.07 -4.64 20.58
C ARG A 177 0.45 -5.26 19.33
N LEU A 178 0.83 -6.50 19.09
CA LEU A 178 0.21 -7.40 18.13
C LEU A 178 -0.30 -8.64 18.88
N THR A 179 -1.60 -8.88 18.81
CA THR A 179 -2.22 -10.13 19.26
C THR A 179 -2.71 -10.91 18.05
N ILE A 180 -2.36 -12.19 18.01
CA ILE A 180 -2.79 -13.13 16.97
C ILE A 180 -3.50 -14.29 17.64
N THR A 181 -4.75 -14.49 17.26
CA THR A 181 -5.59 -15.58 17.74
C THR A 181 -5.87 -16.54 16.60
N ALA A 182 -5.39 -17.77 16.72
CA ALA A 182 -5.87 -18.87 15.89
C ALA A 182 -7.20 -19.34 16.47
N THR A 183 -8.33 -18.96 15.86
CA THR A 183 -9.66 -19.23 16.44
C THR A 183 -10.07 -20.69 16.33
N ASP A 184 -9.38 -21.46 15.47
CA ASP A 184 -9.54 -22.90 15.30
C ASP A 184 -8.20 -23.51 14.82
N SER A 185 -8.16 -24.82 14.65
CA SER A 185 -7.04 -25.54 14.03
C SER A 185 -7.10 -25.42 12.51
N GLY A 186 -5.93 -25.40 11.86
CA GLY A 186 -5.83 -25.51 10.41
C GLY A 186 -5.30 -26.87 9.94
N PRO A 187 -5.27 -27.10 8.62
CA PRO A 187 -4.94 -28.40 8.02
C PRO A 187 -3.45 -28.77 8.11
N GLN A 188 -2.57 -27.81 8.38
CA GLN A 188 -1.12 -27.98 8.46
C GLN A 188 -0.55 -27.11 9.58
N PRO A 189 0.67 -27.37 10.11
CA PRO A 189 1.30 -26.50 11.09
C PRO A 189 1.37 -25.04 10.61
N LEU A 190 0.97 -24.09 11.46
CA LEU A 190 1.05 -22.67 11.16
C LEU A 190 2.36 -22.08 11.67
N GLN A 191 3.08 -21.41 10.78
CA GLN A 191 4.22 -20.58 11.12
C GLN A 191 3.87 -19.10 10.90
N ILE A 192 4.12 -18.30 11.94
CA ILE A 192 3.95 -16.86 11.90
C ILE A 192 5.30 -16.20 12.14
N GLY A 193 5.69 -15.31 11.24
CA GLY A 193 6.85 -14.45 11.39
C GLY A 193 6.43 -13.12 11.99
N VAL A 194 7.05 -12.69 13.08
CA VAL A 194 6.88 -11.33 13.61
C VAL A 194 8.25 -10.67 13.64
N ARG A 195 8.39 -9.57 12.88
CA ARG A 195 9.69 -8.93 12.61
C ARG A 195 10.69 -9.92 12.00
N ALA A 196 11.65 -10.44 12.79
CA ALA A 196 12.69 -11.36 12.34
C ALA A 196 12.50 -12.80 12.83
N ASP A 197 11.59 -13.03 13.78
CA ASP A 197 11.44 -14.29 14.48
C ASP A 197 10.24 -15.09 13.96
N ILE A 198 10.38 -16.41 13.91
CA ILE A 198 9.32 -17.34 13.49
C ILE A 198 8.77 -18.07 14.70
N HIS A 199 7.45 -18.18 14.74
CA HIS A 199 6.69 -18.78 15.83
C HIS A 199 5.70 -19.82 15.30
N ALA A 200 5.76 -21.02 15.84
CA ALA A 200 4.73 -22.03 15.59
C ALA A 200 3.45 -21.69 16.37
N VAL A 201 2.30 -21.77 15.70
CA VAL A 201 0.99 -21.49 16.30
C VAL A 201 0.12 -22.74 16.26
N LYS A 202 -0.53 -23.04 17.39
CA LYS A 202 -1.49 -24.15 17.54
C LYS A 202 -2.93 -23.63 17.41
N GLY A 203 -3.88 -24.54 17.14
CA GLY A 203 -5.30 -24.21 17.17
C GLY A 203 -5.72 -23.69 18.54
N HIS A 204 -6.64 -22.72 18.55
CA HIS A 204 -7.15 -22.06 19.75
C HIS A 204 -6.07 -21.34 20.58
N GLN A 205 -4.90 -21.07 19.99
CA GLN A 205 -3.82 -20.35 20.66
C GLN A 205 -3.92 -18.85 20.42
N VAL A 206 -3.69 -18.08 21.48
CA VAL A 206 -3.41 -16.65 21.42
C VAL A 206 -1.92 -16.42 21.59
N ARG A 207 -1.31 -15.61 20.72
CA ARG A 207 0.04 -15.11 20.88
C ARG A 207 0.03 -13.59 20.93
N GLU A 208 0.86 -13.03 21.79
CA GLU A 208 1.01 -11.59 21.96
C GLU A 208 2.48 -11.21 21.77
N PHE A 209 2.70 -10.09 21.08
CA PHE A 209 4.01 -9.55 20.76
C PHE A 209 4.03 -8.05 21.03
N PHE A 210 5.11 -7.56 21.63
CA PHE A 210 5.40 -6.13 21.73
C PHE A 210 6.09 -5.67 20.44
N ILE A 211 5.53 -4.64 19.80
CA ILE A 211 5.92 -4.15 18.47
C ILE A 211 6.29 -2.67 18.45
#